data_AF-A0A2R6HKU3-F1
#
_entry.id   AF-A0A2R6HKU3-F1
#
_cell.length_a   1.000
_cell.length_b   1.000
_cell.length_c   1.000
_cell.angle_alpha   90.00
_cell.angle_beta   90.00
_cell.angle_gamma   90.00
#
_symmetry.space_group_name_H-M   'P 1'
#
loop_
_entity.id
_entity.type
_entity.pdbx_description
1 polymer ?
#
loop_
_entity_poly.entity_id
_entity_poly.type
_entity_poly.pdbx_seq_one_letter_code
_entity_poly.pdbx_strand_id
1 'polypeptide(L)'
;MTDLSRDEAIDRAIDIVDTVATETMPVPVREVWVYGDVALGLNPISRLDVYVTKDILMRDAAERESEFESRLGVEGIGKTVRAAWAEDHPGFVRANSSGHAAPERCLAAHLLDEDEPIHLEVCNASFDDNVTQRLKGARARENYEQLLDPRGVCLWAEGQRSEEAVRKLRESELAFPTLSGALEMLGMDDAEASEAAAAVTDYRERQDGVTVRGDVV
;
A
#
# COMPACT_ATOMS: atom_id res chain seq x y z
N MET A 1 6.33 18.11 9.67
CA MET A 1 5.42 17.56 8.66
C MET A 1 5.34 18.56 7.52
N THR A 2 5.66 18.11 6.31
CA THR A 2 5.42 18.89 5.11
C THR A 2 4.12 18.35 4.55
N ASP A 3 3.04 19.11 4.73
CA ASP A 3 1.74 18.73 4.18
C ASP A 3 1.77 18.84 2.65
N LEU A 4 1.10 17.90 1.97
CA LEU A 4 0.87 17.93 0.54
C LEU A 4 -0.41 18.73 0.24
N SER A 5 -0.41 19.50 -0.84
CA SER A 5 -1.70 19.89 -1.41
C SER A 5 -2.40 18.66 -1.95
N ARG A 6 -3.74 18.74 -2.02
CA ARG A 6 -4.53 17.64 -2.58
C ARG A 6 -4.13 17.28 -4.00
N ASP A 7 -3.87 18.28 -4.84
CA ASP A 7 -3.53 18.04 -6.24
C ASP A 7 -2.16 17.36 -6.36
N GLU A 8 -1.17 17.75 -5.54
CA GLU A 8 0.13 17.08 -5.45
C GLU A 8 0.00 15.61 -5.01
N ALA A 9 -0.86 15.32 -4.02
CA ALA A 9 -1.07 13.94 -3.58
C ALA A 9 -1.75 13.07 -4.66
N ILE A 10 -2.71 13.63 -5.41
CA ILE A 10 -3.37 12.94 -6.52
C ILE A 10 -2.37 12.71 -7.66
N ASP A 11 -1.59 13.72 -8.04
CA ASP A 11 -0.55 13.60 -9.06
C ASP A 11 0.49 12.53 -8.67
N ARG A 12 0.90 12.51 -7.40
CA ARG A 12 1.84 11.50 -6.91
C ARG A 12 1.27 10.08 -6.95
N ALA A 13 -0.01 9.90 -6.58
CA ALA A 13 -0.68 8.61 -6.69
C ALA A 13 -0.79 8.13 -8.15
N ILE A 14 -0.97 9.06 -9.09
CA ILE A 14 -0.96 8.80 -10.52
C ILE A 14 0.43 8.34 -10.99
N ASP A 15 1.50 8.99 -10.53
CA ASP A 15 2.87 8.59 -10.88
C ASP A 15 3.18 7.16 -10.40
N ILE A 16 2.69 6.77 -9.22
CA ILE A 16 2.78 5.38 -8.72
C ILE A 16 2.07 4.42 -9.69
N VAL A 17 0.86 4.76 -10.12
CA VAL A 17 0.09 3.95 -11.08
C VAL A 17 0.82 3.83 -12.41
N ASP A 18 1.34 4.92 -12.94
CA ASP A 18 2.04 4.93 -14.22
C ASP A 18 3.35 4.13 -14.16
N THR A 19 4.06 4.18 -13.04
CA THR A 19 5.23 3.33 -12.76
C THR A 19 4.85 1.86 -12.75
N VAL A 20 3.82 1.48 -11.98
CA VAL A 20 3.31 0.10 -11.91
C VAL A 20 2.82 -0.40 -13.27
N ALA A 21 2.19 0.45 -14.07
CA ALA A 21 1.61 0.08 -15.35
C ALA A 21 2.65 -0.12 -16.46
N THR A 22 3.79 0.56 -16.39
CA THR A 22 4.77 0.61 -17.50
C THR A 22 6.08 -0.09 -17.19
N GLU A 23 6.47 -0.23 -15.92
CA GLU A 23 7.75 -0.80 -15.53
C GLU A 23 7.63 -2.23 -15.01
N THR A 24 8.75 -2.97 -15.01
CA THR A 24 8.81 -4.28 -14.37
C THR A 24 8.90 -4.07 -12.86
N MET A 25 7.89 -4.52 -12.12
CA MET A 25 7.89 -4.47 -10.65
C MET A 25 8.67 -5.65 -10.03
N PRO A 26 9.17 -5.54 -8.77
CA PRO A 26 9.83 -6.64 -8.06
C PRO A 26 8.95 -7.88 -7.90
N VAL A 27 7.63 -7.70 -7.88
CA VAL A 27 6.60 -8.75 -7.91
C VAL A 27 5.45 -8.30 -8.81
N PRO A 28 4.66 -9.22 -9.39
CA PRO A 28 3.47 -8.81 -10.14
C PRO A 28 2.52 -8.02 -9.25
N VAL A 29 2.08 -6.85 -9.71
CA VAL A 29 1.07 -6.01 -9.04
C VAL A 29 -0.28 -6.25 -9.74
N ARG A 30 -1.36 -6.37 -8.96
CA ARG A 30 -2.73 -6.62 -9.45
C ARG A 30 -3.65 -5.41 -9.31
N GLU A 31 -3.47 -4.62 -8.26
CA GLU A 31 -4.30 -3.44 -7.99
C GLU A 31 -3.48 -2.35 -7.29
N VAL A 32 -3.82 -1.09 -7.54
CA VAL A 32 -3.33 0.09 -6.83
C VAL A 32 -4.54 0.93 -6.41
N TRP A 33 -4.62 1.21 -5.11
CA TRP A 33 -5.68 2.00 -4.49
C TRP A 33 -5.09 3.15 -3.70
N VAL A 34 -5.87 4.22 -3.58
CA VAL A 34 -5.65 5.25 -2.56
C VAL A 34 -6.78 5.21 -1.55
N TYR A 35 -6.52 5.59 -0.31
CA TYR A 35 -7.54 5.60 0.74
C TYR A 35 -7.30 6.74 1.74
N GLY A 36 -8.22 6.93 2.68
CA GLY A 36 -8.09 7.99 3.70
C GLY A 36 -8.19 9.40 3.11
N ASP A 37 -7.35 10.31 3.57
CA ASP A 37 -7.47 11.77 3.36
C ASP A 37 -7.62 12.17 1.88
N VAL A 38 -6.86 11.54 0.99
CA VAL A 38 -6.94 11.81 -0.47
C VAL A 38 -8.27 11.35 -1.05
N ALA A 39 -8.79 10.19 -0.61
CA ALA A 39 -10.09 9.67 -1.04
C ALA A 39 -11.26 10.52 -0.52
N LEU A 40 -11.08 11.16 0.64
CA LEU A 40 -12.04 12.08 1.26
C LEU A 40 -11.96 13.50 0.70
N GLY A 41 -10.99 13.79 -0.17
CA GLY A 41 -10.80 15.09 -0.79
C GLY A 41 -10.30 16.18 0.15
N LEU A 42 -9.64 15.80 1.26
CA LEU A 42 -9.06 16.75 2.22
C LEU A 42 -7.95 17.60 1.58
N ASN A 43 -7.78 18.82 2.10
CA ASN A 43 -6.72 19.72 1.69
C ASN A 43 -6.41 20.69 2.85
N PRO A 44 -5.19 20.67 3.43
CA PRO A 44 -4.04 19.85 3.05
C PRO A 44 -4.20 18.34 3.35
N ILE A 45 -3.28 17.54 2.82
CA ILE A 45 -3.11 16.11 3.11
C ILE A 45 -1.80 15.93 3.90
N SER A 46 -1.92 15.38 5.11
CA SER A 46 -0.76 15.13 5.98
C SER A 46 0.07 13.92 5.52
N ARG A 47 -0.60 12.94 4.90
CA ARG A 47 0.00 11.71 4.39
C ARG A 47 -0.83 11.12 3.26
N LEU A 48 -0.16 10.68 2.19
CA LEU A 48 -0.79 9.91 1.11
C LEU A 48 -0.77 8.42 1.46
N ASP A 49 -1.95 7.81 1.55
CA ASP A 49 -2.13 6.40 1.86
C ASP A 49 -2.40 5.60 0.57
N VAL A 50 -1.52 4.63 0.28
CA VAL A 50 -1.57 3.81 -0.94
C VAL A 50 -1.60 2.33 -0.56
N TYR A 51 -2.48 1.57 -1.22
CA TYR A 51 -2.55 0.12 -1.08
C TYR A 51 -2.22 -0.56 -2.41
N VAL A 52 -1.30 -1.51 -2.36
CA VAL A 52 -0.85 -2.30 -3.50
C VAL A 52 -1.17 -3.78 -3.27
N THR A 53 -2.04 -4.30 -4.13
CA THR A 53 -2.28 -5.74 -4.21
C THR A 53 -1.20 -6.36 -5.08
N LYS A 54 -0.45 -7.34 -4.58
CA LYS A 54 0.59 -8.06 -5.32
C LYS A 54 0.36 -9.56 -5.37
N ASP A 55 0.91 -10.24 -6.37
CA ASP A 55 0.95 -11.70 -6.39
C ASP A 55 2.12 -12.26 -5.58
N ILE A 56 1.93 -13.46 -5.06
CA ILE A 56 3.03 -14.24 -4.49
C ILE A 56 3.78 -14.88 -5.66
N LEU A 57 5.03 -14.46 -5.83
CA LEU A 57 5.92 -15.08 -6.81
C LEU A 57 6.24 -16.52 -6.36
N MET A 58 5.89 -17.49 -7.20
CA MET A 58 6.13 -18.92 -6.95
C MET A 58 7.31 -19.42 -7.79
N ARG A 59 8.51 -18.89 -7.50
CA ARG A 59 9.75 -19.12 -8.27
C ARG A 59 9.69 -18.51 -9.68
N ASP A 60 10.70 -17.72 -10.00
CA ASP A 60 10.87 -17.01 -11.26
C ASP A 60 12.10 -17.56 -12.00
N ALA A 61 13.30 -17.21 -11.51
CA ALA A 61 14.58 -17.73 -11.96
C ALA A 61 15.38 -18.25 -10.75
N ALA A 62 14.84 -19.27 -10.08
CA ALA A 62 15.37 -19.77 -8.80
C ALA A 62 16.81 -20.30 -8.90
N GLU A 63 17.23 -20.75 -10.09
CA GLU A 63 18.59 -21.16 -10.40
C GLU A 63 19.60 -20.01 -10.36
N ARG A 64 19.16 -18.75 -10.47
CA ARG A 64 20.01 -17.55 -10.37
C ARG A 64 20.16 -17.05 -8.94
N GLU A 65 19.47 -17.61 -7.95
CA GLU A 65 19.48 -17.10 -6.56
C GLU A 65 20.90 -16.98 -5.99
N SER A 66 21.73 -18.01 -6.13
CA SER A 66 23.10 -17.99 -5.58
C SER A 66 23.99 -16.91 -6.20
N GLU A 67 23.72 -16.53 -7.46
CA GLU A 67 24.39 -15.41 -8.12
C GLU A 67 24.04 -14.09 -7.41
N PHE A 68 22.74 -13.83 -7.22
CA PHE A 68 22.26 -12.62 -6.55
C PHE A 68 22.63 -12.57 -5.07
N GLU A 69 22.56 -13.69 -4.36
CA GLU A 69 22.99 -13.77 -2.96
C GLU A 69 24.48 -13.40 -2.83
N SER A 70 25.34 -13.94 -3.71
CA SER A 70 26.77 -13.61 -3.70
C SER A 70 27.06 -12.14 -4.03
N ARG A 71 26.25 -11.53 -4.89
CA ARG A 71 26.46 -10.17 -5.41
C ARG A 71 25.83 -9.09 -4.55
N LEU A 72 24.63 -9.34 -4.03
CA LEU A 72 23.79 -8.37 -3.31
C LEU A 72 23.64 -8.71 -1.82
N GLY A 73 24.06 -9.90 -1.39
CA GLY A 73 23.93 -10.33 0.00
C GLY A 73 22.50 -10.60 0.44
N VAL A 74 21.59 -10.89 -0.51
CA VAL A 74 20.15 -11.07 -0.26
C VAL A 74 19.67 -12.38 -0.85
N GLU A 75 19.09 -13.22 -0.01
CA GLU A 75 18.48 -14.50 -0.40
C GLU A 75 17.09 -14.29 -1.03
N GLY A 76 16.62 -15.22 -1.86
CA GLY A 76 15.25 -15.22 -2.38
C GLY A 76 15.00 -14.41 -3.66
N ILE A 77 16.02 -13.75 -4.23
CA ILE A 77 15.92 -13.17 -5.59
C ILE A 77 15.83 -14.32 -6.61
N GLY A 78 14.90 -14.21 -7.55
CA GLY A 78 14.48 -15.31 -8.43
C GLY A 78 13.47 -16.27 -7.79
N LYS A 79 13.09 -16.05 -6.52
CA LYS A 79 12.05 -16.83 -5.83
C LYS A 79 10.87 -15.99 -5.39
N THR A 80 11.12 -15.02 -4.51
CA THR A 80 10.12 -14.12 -3.91
C THR A 80 10.12 -12.74 -4.57
N VAL A 81 11.24 -12.35 -5.18
CA VAL A 81 11.40 -11.14 -5.99
C VAL A 81 11.93 -11.54 -7.37
N ARG A 82 11.46 -10.88 -8.44
CA ARG A 82 11.86 -11.17 -9.83
C ARG A 82 13.35 -10.94 -10.05
N ALA A 83 14.01 -11.88 -10.70
CA ALA A 83 15.44 -11.78 -11.00
C ALA A 83 15.72 -10.66 -12.02
N ALA A 84 14.89 -10.55 -13.06
CA ALA A 84 15.02 -9.51 -14.08
C ALA A 84 14.92 -8.09 -13.47
N TRP A 85 13.98 -7.88 -12.55
CA TRP A 85 13.89 -6.61 -11.83
C TRP A 85 15.15 -6.30 -11.01
N ALA A 86 15.65 -7.27 -10.25
CA ALA A 86 16.85 -7.06 -9.42
C ALA A 86 18.13 -6.86 -10.24
N GLU A 87 18.14 -7.30 -11.50
CA GLU A 87 19.23 -7.06 -12.45
C GLU A 87 19.26 -5.60 -12.91
N ASP A 88 18.09 -5.04 -13.23
CA ASP A 88 17.94 -3.65 -13.67
C ASP A 88 17.96 -2.65 -12.51
N HIS A 89 17.49 -3.07 -11.32
CA HIS A 89 17.34 -2.22 -10.14
C HIS A 89 18.07 -2.74 -8.88
N PRO A 90 19.38 -3.05 -8.94
CA PRO A 90 20.10 -3.63 -7.81
C PRO A 90 20.12 -2.70 -6.57
N GLY A 91 20.06 -1.38 -6.77
CA GLY A 91 20.03 -0.40 -5.68
C GLY A 91 18.71 -0.33 -4.90
N PHE A 92 17.62 -0.89 -5.45
CA PHE A 92 16.30 -0.91 -4.81
C PHE A 92 16.03 -2.21 -4.06
N VAL A 93 16.93 -3.20 -4.15
CA VAL A 93 16.81 -4.45 -3.39
C VAL A 93 16.82 -4.14 -1.89
N ARG A 94 15.82 -4.66 -1.19
CA ARG A 94 15.68 -4.57 0.26
C ARG A 94 15.40 -5.95 0.83
N ALA A 95 16.01 -6.24 1.98
CA ALA A 95 15.81 -7.48 2.71
C ALA A 95 15.01 -7.26 4.01
N ASN A 96 14.42 -8.33 4.53
CA ASN A 96 13.91 -8.39 5.88
C ASN A 96 15.07 -8.60 6.89
N SER A 97 14.74 -8.64 8.19
CA SER A 97 15.73 -8.85 9.26
C SER A 97 16.47 -10.20 9.19
N SER A 98 15.94 -11.15 8.43
CA SER A 98 16.51 -12.48 8.22
C SER A 98 17.33 -12.58 6.92
N GLY A 99 17.62 -11.46 6.25
CA GLY A 99 18.44 -11.43 5.03
C GLY A 99 17.73 -11.89 3.76
N HIS A 100 16.43 -12.18 3.82
CA HIS A 100 15.64 -12.59 2.65
C HIS A 100 15.04 -11.37 1.97
N ALA A 101 14.97 -11.40 0.64
CA ALA A 101 14.33 -10.37 -0.16
C ALA A 101 12.90 -10.12 0.34
N ALA A 102 12.58 -8.85 0.56
CA ALA A 102 11.32 -8.38 1.12
C ALA A 102 10.52 -7.64 0.04
N PRO A 103 9.57 -8.30 -0.65
CA PRO A 103 8.86 -7.73 -1.80
C PRO A 103 8.22 -6.37 -1.51
N GLU A 104 7.63 -6.20 -0.33
CA GLU A 104 7.02 -4.95 0.12
C GLU A 104 8.03 -3.80 0.24
N ARG A 105 9.25 -4.11 0.71
CA ARG A 105 10.32 -3.11 0.87
C ARG A 105 10.96 -2.80 -0.48
N CYS A 106 11.07 -3.78 -1.36
CA CYS A 106 11.51 -3.59 -2.75
C CYS A 106 10.51 -2.73 -3.53
N LEU A 107 9.19 -2.97 -3.36
CA LEU A 107 8.14 -2.14 -3.95
C LEU A 107 8.23 -0.71 -3.43
N ALA A 108 8.36 -0.52 -2.12
CA ALA A 108 8.51 0.81 -1.55
C ALA A 108 9.76 1.54 -2.08
N ALA A 109 10.90 0.86 -2.14
CA ALA A 109 12.14 1.45 -2.64
C ALA A 109 12.12 1.79 -4.14
N HIS A 110 11.28 1.13 -4.93
CA HIS A 110 11.08 1.44 -6.35
C HIS A 110 10.04 2.55 -6.52
N LEU A 111 8.96 2.51 -5.76
CA LEU A 111 7.81 3.39 -5.97
C LEU A 111 7.94 4.74 -5.26
N LEU A 112 8.73 4.86 -4.19
CA LEU A 112 8.72 5.99 -3.26
C LEU A 112 10.12 6.60 -3.06
N ASP A 113 10.17 7.91 -2.86
CA ASP A 113 11.37 8.61 -2.39
C ASP A 113 11.44 8.60 -0.85
N GLU A 114 12.65 8.59 -0.28
CA GLU A 114 12.87 8.28 1.16
C GLU A 114 12.18 9.24 2.16
N ASP A 115 11.87 10.47 1.75
CA ASP A 115 11.33 11.53 2.60
C ASP A 115 9.86 11.90 2.31
N GLU A 116 9.18 11.15 1.43
CA GLU A 116 7.78 11.44 1.09
C GLU A 116 6.83 11.05 2.24
N PRO A 117 5.80 11.85 2.57
CA PRO A 117 4.81 11.49 3.57
C PRO A 117 3.82 10.49 2.98
N ILE A 118 4.31 9.28 2.66
CA ILE A 118 3.53 8.21 2.04
C ILE A 118 3.52 6.98 2.94
N HIS A 119 2.34 6.43 3.15
CA HIS A 119 2.19 5.11 3.74
C HIS A 119 1.79 4.12 2.65
N LEU A 120 2.60 3.06 2.52
CA LEU A 120 2.39 2.00 1.56
C LEU A 120 1.99 0.70 2.28
N GLU A 121 0.76 0.27 2.05
CA GLU A 121 0.28 -1.06 2.39
C GLU A 121 0.51 -2.00 1.20
N VAL A 122 1.14 -3.15 1.45
CA VAL A 122 1.39 -4.16 0.42
C VAL A 122 0.84 -5.49 0.90
N CYS A 123 -0.05 -6.10 0.13
CA CYS A 123 -0.66 -7.38 0.48
C CYS A 123 -0.96 -8.23 -0.76
N ASN A 124 -1.11 -9.54 -0.58
CA ASN A 124 -1.59 -10.43 -1.64
C ASN A 124 -3.11 -10.58 -1.72
N ALA A 125 -3.85 -10.14 -0.70
CA ALA A 125 -5.30 -10.04 -0.74
C ALA A 125 -5.73 -8.75 -1.44
N SER A 126 -6.91 -8.77 -2.09
CA SER A 126 -7.54 -7.55 -2.63
C SER A 126 -7.77 -6.52 -1.50
N PHE A 127 -7.93 -5.25 -1.86
CA PHE A 127 -8.18 -4.19 -0.86
C PHE A 127 -9.38 -4.52 0.04
N ASP A 128 -10.54 -4.84 -0.56
CA ASP A 128 -11.78 -5.12 0.16
C ASP A 128 -11.68 -6.38 1.05
N ASP A 129 -11.00 -7.43 0.56
CA ASP A 129 -10.77 -8.64 1.34
C ASP A 129 -9.91 -8.35 2.57
N ASN A 130 -8.84 -7.56 2.40
CA ASN A 130 -7.92 -7.24 3.48
C ASN A 130 -8.56 -6.31 4.51
N VAL A 131 -9.36 -5.33 4.08
CA VAL A 131 -10.23 -4.54 4.98
C VAL A 131 -11.04 -5.47 5.88
N THR A 132 -11.71 -6.46 5.29
CA THR A 132 -12.57 -7.40 6.04
C THR A 132 -11.76 -8.31 6.96
N GLN A 133 -10.60 -8.81 6.51
CA GLN A 133 -9.75 -9.70 7.27
C GLN A 133 -9.08 -8.99 8.45
N ARG A 134 -8.52 -7.79 8.23
CA ARG A 134 -7.94 -6.96 9.29
C ARG A 134 -8.99 -6.51 10.28
N LEU A 135 -10.21 -6.19 9.85
CA LEU A 135 -11.32 -5.92 10.75
C LEU A 135 -11.57 -7.09 11.71
N LYS A 136 -11.73 -8.31 11.18
CA LYS A 136 -11.92 -9.52 12.01
C LYS A 136 -10.73 -9.74 12.95
N GLY A 137 -9.51 -9.58 12.45
CA GLY A 137 -8.28 -9.79 13.21
C GLY A 137 -8.06 -8.75 14.32
N ALA A 138 -8.43 -7.49 14.07
CA ALA A 138 -8.34 -6.39 15.01
C ALA A 138 -9.38 -6.55 16.13
N ARG A 139 -10.64 -6.86 15.78
CA ARG A 139 -11.70 -7.13 16.78
C ARG A 139 -11.36 -8.32 17.67
N ALA A 140 -10.85 -9.41 17.10
CA ALA A 140 -10.48 -10.60 17.87
C ALA A 140 -9.31 -10.37 18.83
N ARG A 141 -8.48 -9.35 18.60
CA ARG A 141 -7.29 -9.04 19.41
C ARG A 141 -7.38 -7.71 20.15
N GLU A 142 -8.50 -7.00 20.02
CA GLU A 142 -8.70 -5.63 20.52
C GLU A 142 -7.54 -4.70 20.13
N ASN A 143 -7.05 -4.82 18.90
CA ASN A 143 -5.94 -4.02 18.37
C ASN A 143 -6.34 -3.28 17.10
N TYR A 144 -7.01 -2.13 17.28
CA TYR A 144 -7.57 -1.34 16.18
C TYR A 144 -6.54 -0.55 15.37
N GLU A 145 -5.29 -0.41 15.82
CA GLU A 145 -4.20 0.21 15.03
C GLU A 145 -3.83 -0.62 13.77
N GLN A 146 -4.30 -1.87 13.72
CA GLN A 146 -4.12 -2.77 12.58
C GLN A 146 -5.25 -2.66 11.54
N LEU A 147 -6.28 -1.84 11.78
CA LEU A 147 -7.35 -1.64 10.82
C LEU A 147 -6.83 -0.94 9.56
N LEU A 148 -7.39 -1.34 8.42
CA LEU A 148 -7.27 -0.63 7.16
C LEU A 148 -8.51 0.24 7.00
N ASP A 149 -8.32 1.51 6.65
CA ASP A 149 -9.42 2.44 6.41
C ASP A 149 -10.21 1.97 5.17
N PRO A 150 -11.51 1.64 5.30
CA PRO A 150 -12.29 1.04 4.21
C PRO A 150 -12.67 2.04 3.10
N ARG A 151 -12.36 3.33 3.27
CA ARG A 151 -12.74 4.40 2.33
C ARG A 151 -11.68 4.53 1.24
N GLY A 152 -11.67 3.55 0.33
CA GLY A 152 -10.69 3.41 -0.75
C GLY A 152 -11.23 3.72 -2.14
N VAL A 153 -10.32 4.10 -3.04
CA VAL A 153 -10.57 4.39 -4.46
C VAL A 153 -9.57 3.62 -5.30
N CYS A 154 -10.05 2.72 -6.15
CA CYS A 154 -9.20 1.96 -7.06
C CYS A 154 -8.77 2.84 -8.24
N LEU A 155 -7.46 3.03 -8.40
CA LEU A 155 -6.89 3.80 -9.50
C LEU A 155 -6.44 2.91 -10.65
N TRP A 156 -6.01 1.69 -10.34
CA TRP A 156 -5.54 0.73 -11.31
C TRP A 156 -5.87 -0.68 -10.86
N ALA A 157 -6.38 -1.50 -11.77
CA ALA A 157 -6.60 -2.92 -11.55
C ALA A 157 -6.49 -3.67 -12.87
N GLU A 158 -5.96 -4.89 -12.82
CA GLU A 158 -5.94 -5.82 -13.96
C GLU A 158 -5.37 -5.21 -15.27
N GLY A 159 -4.30 -4.40 -15.15
CA GLY A 159 -3.67 -3.78 -16.31
C GLY A 159 -4.36 -2.52 -16.82
N GLN A 160 -5.40 -2.03 -16.15
CA GLN A 160 -6.19 -0.88 -16.58
C GLN A 160 -6.23 0.21 -15.52
N ARG A 161 -5.92 1.43 -15.93
CA ARG A 161 -6.10 2.64 -15.13
C ARG A 161 -7.54 3.13 -15.23
N SER A 162 -8.10 3.58 -14.11
CA SER A 162 -9.44 4.16 -14.02
C SER A 162 -9.40 5.68 -14.17
N GLU A 163 -9.55 6.17 -15.39
CA GLU A 163 -9.65 7.63 -15.67
C GLU A 163 -10.82 8.28 -14.91
N GLU A 164 -11.92 7.53 -14.75
CA GLU A 164 -13.10 7.98 -14.02
C GLU A 164 -12.84 8.14 -12.52
N ALA A 165 -12.09 7.22 -11.91
CA ALA A 165 -11.71 7.34 -10.50
C ALA A 165 -10.81 8.55 -10.27
N VAL A 166 -9.83 8.76 -11.16
CA VAL A 166 -8.95 9.92 -11.12
C VAL A 166 -9.73 11.23 -11.26
N ARG A 167 -10.67 11.31 -12.22
CA ARG A 167 -11.54 12.47 -12.39
C ARG A 167 -12.33 12.77 -11.11
N LYS A 168 -12.99 11.75 -10.54
CA LYS A 168 -13.79 11.90 -9.31
C LYS A 168 -12.97 12.35 -8.10
N LEU A 169 -11.72 11.91 -7.99
CA LEU A 169 -10.80 12.41 -6.95
C LEU A 169 -10.51 13.89 -7.14
N ARG A 170 -10.14 14.31 -8.35
CA ARG A 170 -9.85 15.73 -8.65
C ARG A 170 -11.07 16.63 -8.41
N GLU A 171 -12.25 16.17 -8.82
CA GLU A 171 -13.49 16.92 -8.71
C GLU A 171 -14.18 16.78 -7.34
N SER A 172 -13.63 15.96 -6.43
CA SER A 172 -14.20 15.70 -5.10
C SER A 172 -15.64 15.16 -5.14
N GLU A 173 -15.93 14.29 -6.09
CA GLU A 173 -17.27 13.74 -6.32
C GLU A 173 -17.57 12.46 -5.51
N LEU A 174 -16.61 12.01 -4.70
CA LEU A 174 -16.74 10.79 -3.91
C LEU A 174 -17.47 11.07 -2.59
N ALA A 175 -18.54 10.35 -2.35
CA ALA A 175 -19.32 10.43 -1.12
C ALA A 175 -18.97 9.25 -0.20
N PHE A 176 -18.03 9.46 0.71
CA PHE A 176 -17.71 8.51 1.77
C PHE A 176 -18.38 8.87 3.10
N PRO A 177 -18.75 7.88 3.93
CA PRO A 177 -19.14 8.13 5.32
C PRO A 177 -17.92 8.54 6.16
N THR A 178 -18.17 8.89 7.43
CA THR A 178 -17.10 8.99 8.44
C THR A 178 -16.41 7.63 8.60
N LEU A 179 -15.20 7.62 9.18
CA LEU A 179 -14.50 6.35 9.43
C LEU A 179 -15.33 5.42 10.33
N SER A 180 -15.86 5.95 11.42
CA SER A 180 -16.77 5.20 12.31
C SER A 180 -17.99 4.67 11.55
N GLY A 181 -18.64 5.51 10.73
CA GLY A 181 -19.80 5.09 9.93
C GLY A 181 -19.45 3.99 8.91
N ALA A 182 -18.25 4.05 8.31
CA ALA A 182 -17.78 2.99 7.43
C ALA A 182 -17.55 1.67 8.19
N LEU A 183 -17.02 1.74 9.41
CA LEU A 183 -16.80 0.58 10.27
C LEU A 183 -18.12 -0.02 10.79
N GLU A 184 -19.12 0.81 11.10
CA GLU A 184 -20.49 0.37 11.43
C GLU A 184 -21.12 -0.38 10.25
N MET A 185 -20.96 0.13 9.02
CA MET A 185 -21.42 -0.55 7.80
C MET A 185 -20.75 -1.92 7.60
N LEU A 186 -19.56 -2.14 8.18
CA LEU A 186 -18.85 -3.41 8.20
C LEU A 186 -19.19 -4.30 9.42
N GLY A 187 -20.16 -3.87 10.25
CA GLY A 187 -20.73 -4.68 11.32
C GLY A 187 -20.09 -4.48 12.71
N MET A 188 -19.42 -3.35 12.93
CA MET A 188 -19.13 -2.86 14.29
C MET A 188 -20.37 -2.16 14.87
N ASP A 189 -20.49 -2.14 16.20
CA ASP A 189 -21.47 -1.24 16.84
C ASP A 189 -20.91 0.20 16.95
N ASP A 190 -21.78 1.16 17.24
CA ASP A 190 -21.46 2.61 17.28
C ASP A 190 -20.29 2.93 18.24
N ALA A 191 -20.27 2.30 19.42
CA ALA A 191 -19.24 2.54 20.43
C ALA A 191 -17.89 1.93 19.99
N GLU A 192 -17.92 0.68 19.53
CA GLU A 192 -16.76 -0.05 19.03
C GLU A 192 -16.15 0.65 17.80
N ALA A 193 -17.00 1.09 16.86
CA ALA A 193 -16.58 1.80 15.65
C ALA A 193 -15.96 3.16 15.95
N SER A 194 -16.50 3.89 16.94
CA SER A 194 -15.94 5.17 17.38
C SER A 194 -14.58 5.01 18.04
N GLU A 195 -14.41 4.01 18.90
CA GLU A 195 -13.12 3.68 19.52
C GLU A 195 -12.09 3.28 18.46
N ALA A 196 -12.48 2.40 17.54
CA ALA A 196 -11.63 1.94 16.46
C ALA A 196 -11.20 3.07 15.53
N ALA A 197 -12.12 3.97 15.16
CA ALA A 197 -11.81 5.13 14.33
C ALA A 197 -10.81 6.08 15.01
N ALA A 198 -10.94 6.29 16.33
CA ALA A 198 -9.98 7.08 17.10
C ALA A 198 -8.60 6.42 17.10
N ALA A 199 -8.51 5.11 17.36
CA ALA A 199 -7.25 4.38 17.37
C ALA A 199 -6.51 4.43 16.01
N VAL A 200 -7.24 4.34 14.89
CA VAL A 200 -6.66 4.49 13.54
C VAL A 200 -6.13 5.92 13.34
N THR A 201 -6.88 6.93 13.77
CA THR A 201 -6.49 8.34 13.66
C THR A 201 -5.23 8.62 14.49
N ASP A 202 -5.23 8.23 15.77
CA ASP A 202 -4.09 8.37 16.68
C ASP A 202 -2.85 7.65 16.15
N TYR A 203 -3.01 6.46 15.56
CA TYR A 203 -1.90 5.74 14.94
C TYR A 203 -1.33 6.52 13.75
N ARG A 204 -2.18 7.06 12.87
CA ARG A 204 -1.78 7.85 11.71
C ARG A 204 -0.98 9.09 12.11
N GLU A 205 -1.46 9.85 13.10
CA GLU A 205 -0.83 11.09 13.56
C GLU A 205 0.58 10.90 14.16
N ARG A 206 0.93 9.67 14.58
CA ARG A 206 2.25 9.34 15.13
C ARG A 206 3.26 8.89 14.07
N GLN A 207 2.88 8.82 12.80
CA GLN A 207 3.77 8.37 11.71
C GLN A 207 4.28 9.58 10.92
N ASP A 208 5.57 9.55 10.60
CA ASP A 208 6.25 10.56 9.77
C ASP A 208 7.03 9.86 8.64
N GLY A 209 7.14 10.54 7.50
CA GLY A 209 7.89 10.07 6.32
C GLY A 209 7.31 8.81 5.68
N VAL A 210 8.16 8.08 4.95
CA VAL A 210 7.75 6.84 4.30
C VAL A 210 7.55 5.74 5.35
N THR A 211 6.37 5.13 5.33
CA THR A 211 6.07 3.95 6.15
C THR A 211 5.56 2.83 5.27
N VAL A 212 6.02 1.61 5.53
CA VAL A 212 5.68 0.42 4.73
C VAL A 212 5.15 -0.65 5.66
N ARG A 213 3.96 -1.16 5.35
CA ARG A 213 3.39 -2.32 6.03
C ARG A 213 3.12 -3.41 4.99
N GLY A 214 3.83 -4.52 5.13
CA GLY A 214 3.61 -5.72 4.33
C GLY A 214 2.81 -6.75 5.11
N ASP A 215 1.83 -7.35 4.46
CA ASP A 215 1.12 -8.52 4.98
C ASP A 215 1.04 -9.62 3.92
N VAL A 216 1.03 -10.87 4.36
CA VAL A 216 0.80 -12.03 3.49
C VAL A 216 -0.28 -12.88 4.13
N VAL A 217 -1.42 -12.99 3.45
CA VAL A 217 -2.61 -13.72 3.92
C VAL A 217 -2.80 -15.02 3.15
#